data_AF-A0A6A6W8E5-F1
#
_entry.id   AF-A0A6A6W8E5-F1
#
_cell.length_a   1.000
_cell.length_b   1.000
_cell.length_c   1.000
_cell.angle_alpha   90.00
_cell.angle_beta   90.00
_cell.angle_gamma   90.00
#
_symmetry.space_group_name_H-M   'P 1'
#
loop_
_entity.id
_entity.type
_entity.pdbx_description
1 polymer ?
#
loop_
_entity_poly.entity_id
_entity_poly.type
_entity_poly.pdbx_seq_one_letter_code
_entity_poly.pdbx_strand_id
1 'polypeptide(L)'
;MDEARRASLTRASSEEKEILTPAQSRRKAQNRAAQRAFRERKERHVRDLEAKLSALESSQQSLQSDNERLKLALQRVTTENEMLRGVTPSSTPSSLRLSAASRKSTGAAGISGDLATLGVGDRGELLGAGAAWDLIQSHPLVEKGLVDIADVCERLKGVVKCEGQGPVYEESLVWRAVEESNRGGGDELI
;
A
#
# COMPACT_ATOMS: atom_id res chain seq x y z
N MET A 1 -15.91 30.04 39.56
CA MET A 1 -16.59 31.34 39.28
C MET A 1 -16.59 31.70 37.79
N ASP A 2 -15.95 30.91 36.91
CA ASP A 2 -15.78 31.24 35.49
C ASP A 2 -16.96 30.88 34.57
N GLU A 3 -17.75 29.86 34.94
CA GLU A 3 -18.95 29.43 34.19
C GLU A 3 -20.00 30.55 34.15
N ALA A 4 -20.19 31.25 35.27
CA ALA A 4 -21.11 32.38 35.40
C ALA A 4 -20.67 33.58 34.54
N ARG A 5 -19.35 33.85 34.43
CA ARG A 5 -18.82 34.93 33.58
C ARG A 5 -19.00 34.65 32.09
N ARG A 6 -18.85 33.39 31.66
CA ARG A 6 -19.11 32.98 30.26
C ARG A 6 -20.59 33.12 29.88
N ALA A 7 -21.50 32.73 30.78
CA ALA A 7 -22.94 32.92 30.58
C ALA A 7 -23.35 34.40 30.59
N SER A 8 -22.66 35.26 31.36
CA SER A 8 -22.90 36.71 31.36
C SER A 8 -22.46 37.38 30.05
N LEU A 9 -21.35 36.94 29.44
CA LEU A 9 -20.87 37.50 28.16
C LEU A 9 -21.79 37.17 26.97
N THR A 10 -22.42 35.99 26.97
CA THR A 10 -23.39 35.60 25.93
C THR A 10 -24.75 36.29 26.11
N ARG A 11 -25.12 36.61 27.35
CA ARG A 11 -26.40 37.25 27.70
C ARG A 11 -26.36 38.78 27.59
N ALA A 12 -25.22 39.43 27.84
CA ALA A 12 -25.04 40.87 27.67
C ALA A 12 -25.11 41.33 26.19
N SER A 13 -24.86 40.43 25.23
CA SER A 13 -24.94 40.76 23.80
C SER A 13 -26.38 40.88 23.27
N SER A 14 -27.40 40.54 24.05
CA SER A 14 -28.80 40.48 23.59
C SER A 14 -29.65 41.72 23.89
N GLU A 15 -29.20 42.63 24.76
CA GLU A 15 -30.05 43.75 25.24
C GLU A 15 -29.70 45.12 24.62
N GLU A 16 -28.50 45.30 24.07
CA GLU A 16 -28.20 46.46 23.21
C GLU A 16 -28.50 46.11 21.75
N LYS A 17 -29.75 46.31 21.34
CA LYS A 17 -30.04 46.67 19.93
C LYS A 17 -29.41 48.04 19.69
N GLU A 18 -28.08 48.06 19.56
CA GLU A 18 -27.36 49.20 19.02
C GLU A 18 -28.08 49.61 17.74
N ILE A 19 -28.31 50.90 17.58
CA ILE A 19 -28.79 51.49 16.34
C ILE A 19 -27.62 51.37 15.35
N LEU A 20 -27.41 50.15 14.86
CA LEU A 20 -26.34 49.79 13.97
C LEU A 20 -26.59 50.49 12.65
N THR A 21 -25.57 51.18 12.15
CA THR A 21 -25.62 51.74 10.81
C THR A 21 -25.95 50.62 9.81
N PRO A 22 -26.65 50.92 8.70
CA PRO A 22 -26.96 49.92 7.67
C PRO A 22 -25.72 49.14 7.18
N ALA A 23 -24.55 49.78 7.17
CA ALA A 23 -23.29 49.14 6.82
C ALA A 23 -22.82 48.10 7.86
N GLN A 24 -22.91 48.42 9.15
CA GLN A 24 -22.55 47.49 10.24
C GLN A 24 -23.48 46.27 10.26
N SER A 25 -24.78 46.46 10.02
CA SER A 25 -25.75 45.36 9.93
C SER A 25 -25.41 44.38 8.80
N ARG A 26 -25.11 44.91 7.60
CA ARG A 26 -24.65 44.10 6.45
C ARG A 26 -23.38 43.31 6.77
N ARG A 27 -22.38 43.95 7.39
CA ARG A 27 -21.12 43.30 7.77
C ARG A 27 -21.32 42.19 8.80
N LYS A 28 -22.16 42.41 9.82
CA LYS A 28 -22.48 41.38 10.84
C LYS A 28 -23.20 40.19 10.20
N ALA A 29 -24.11 40.43 9.26
CA ALA A 29 -24.79 39.37 8.51
C ALA A 29 -23.81 38.56 7.64
N GLN A 30 -22.91 39.23 6.92
CA GLN A 30 -21.89 38.57 6.11
C GLN A 30 -20.95 37.71 6.96
N ASN A 31 -20.47 38.21 8.09
CA ASN A 31 -19.63 37.44 9.01
C ASN A 31 -20.35 36.21 9.57
N ARG A 32 -21.64 36.34 9.93
CA ARG A 32 -22.44 35.18 10.33
C ARG A 32 -22.54 34.14 9.22
N ALA A 33 -22.79 34.57 7.98
CA ALA A 33 -22.85 33.67 6.83
C ALA A 33 -21.49 33.00 6.57
N ALA A 34 -20.38 33.75 6.61
CA ALA A 34 -19.04 33.23 6.46
C ALA A 34 -18.69 32.21 7.55
N GLN A 35 -19.06 32.50 8.81
CA GLN A 35 -18.83 31.58 9.93
C GLN A 35 -19.65 30.29 9.79
N ARG A 36 -20.91 30.38 9.35
CA ARG A 36 -21.74 29.21 9.05
C ARG A 36 -21.11 28.37 7.94
N ALA A 37 -20.73 28.98 6.83
CA ALA A 37 -20.08 28.28 5.72
C ALA A 37 -18.74 27.64 6.14
N PHE A 38 -17.96 28.29 7.00
CA PHE A 38 -16.72 27.71 7.53
C PHE A 38 -17.00 26.49 8.41
N ARG A 39 -17.95 26.59 9.35
CA ARG A 39 -18.35 25.47 10.22
C ARG A 39 -18.90 24.31 9.39
N GLU A 40 -19.79 24.60 8.45
CA GLU A 40 -20.39 23.59 7.59
C GLU A 40 -19.35 22.88 6.71
N ARG A 41 -18.37 23.60 6.16
CA ARG A 41 -17.24 22.99 5.43
C ARG A 41 -16.39 22.09 6.33
N LYS A 42 -16.11 22.53 7.56
CA LYS A 42 -15.33 21.74 8.53
C LYS A 42 -16.09 20.47 8.93
N GLU A 43 -17.38 20.60 9.25
CA GLU A 43 -18.25 19.46 9.59
C GLU A 43 -18.39 18.47 8.43
N ARG A 44 -18.53 18.98 7.19
CA ARG A 44 -18.52 18.13 5.99
C ARG A 44 -17.21 17.38 5.84
N HIS A 45 -16.07 18.05 5.99
CA HIS A 45 -14.78 17.38 5.86
C HIS A 45 -14.57 16.28 6.92
N VAL A 46 -14.97 16.53 8.18
CA VAL A 46 -14.94 15.51 9.23
C VAL A 46 -15.82 14.33 8.85
N ARG A 47 -17.06 14.58 8.42
CA ARG A 47 -17.98 13.52 7.96
C ARG A 47 -17.40 12.72 6.78
N ASP A 48 -16.76 13.39 5.82
CA ASP A 48 -16.14 12.72 4.67
C ASP A 48 -14.96 11.83 5.10
N LEU A 49 -14.17 12.28 6.09
CA LEU A 49 -13.07 11.49 6.66
C LEU A 49 -13.60 10.27 7.43
N GLU A 50 -14.63 10.45 8.26
CA GLU A 50 -15.29 9.37 8.99
C GLU A 50 -15.88 8.33 8.02
N ALA A 51 -16.52 8.79 6.94
CA ALA A 51 -17.05 7.90 5.90
C ALA A 51 -15.95 7.11 5.18
N LYS A 52 -14.81 7.75 4.88
CA LYS A 52 -13.64 7.07 4.28
C LYS A 52 -13.05 6.02 5.22
N LEU A 53 -12.92 6.35 6.51
CA LEU A 53 -12.44 5.40 7.52
C LEU A 53 -13.37 4.19 7.59
N SER A 54 -14.69 4.41 7.74
CA SER A 54 -15.67 3.33 7.78
C SER A 54 -15.64 2.45 6.53
N ALA A 55 -15.48 3.04 5.34
CA ALA A 55 -15.37 2.28 4.09
C ALA A 55 -14.09 1.43 4.03
N LEU A 56 -12.94 2.00 4.44
CA LEU A 56 -11.67 1.28 4.49
C LEU A 56 -11.69 0.15 5.51
N GLU A 57 -12.23 0.39 6.71
CA GLU A 57 -12.40 -0.63 7.75
C GLU A 57 -13.30 -1.77 7.28
N SER A 58 -14.42 -1.46 6.61
CA SER A 58 -15.32 -2.47 6.05
C SER A 58 -14.62 -3.30 4.97
N SER A 59 -13.84 -2.67 4.10
CA SER A 59 -13.07 -3.35 3.06
C SER A 59 -11.98 -4.25 3.66
N GLN A 60 -11.25 -3.76 4.66
CA GLN A 60 -10.25 -4.54 5.39
C GLN A 60 -10.89 -5.78 6.03
N GLN A 61 -12.04 -5.63 6.70
CA GLN A 61 -12.73 -6.74 7.34
C GLN A 61 -13.20 -7.79 6.32
N SER A 62 -13.74 -7.35 5.17
CA SER A 62 -14.11 -8.26 4.08
C SER A 62 -12.90 -9.06 3.57
N LEU A 63 -11.80 -8.37 3.25
CA LEU A 63 -10.58 -9.01 2.76
C LEU A 63 -9.99 -9.97 3.79
N GLN A 64 -10.02 -9.61 5.07
CA GLN A 64 -9.57 -10.49 6.15
C GLN A 64 -10.41 -11.76 6.23
N SER A 65 -11.75 -11.64 6.17
CA SER A 65 -12.65 -12.81 6.19
C SER A 65 -12.44 -13.73 4.98
N ASP A 66 -12.19 -13.15 3.80
CA ASP A 66 -11.88 -13.91 2.59
C ASP A 66 -10.51 -14.58 2.69
N ASN A 67 -9.51 -13.90 3.25
CA ASN A 67 -8.19 -14.47 3.47
C ASN A 67 -8.24 -15.66 4.43
N GLU A 68 -8.97 -15.54 5.54
CA GLU A 68 -9.21 -16.63 6.50
C GLU A 68 -9.92 -17.82 5.81
N ARG A 69 -10.97 -17.54 5.04
CA ARG A 69 -11.69 -18.57 4.27
C ARG A 69 -10.79 -19.30 3.26
N LEU A 70 -9.97 -18.55 2.52
CA LEU A 70 -9.03 -19.11 1.55
C LEU A 70 -7.94 -19.94 2.22
N LYS A 71 -7.40 -19.48 3.36
CA LYS A 71 -6.44 -20.23 4.17
C LYS A 71 -7.01 -21.56 4.63
N LEU A 72 -8.25 -21.57 5.13
CA LEU A 72 -8.94 -22.80 5.53
C LEU A 72 -9.17 -23.73 4.33
N ALA A 73 -9.58 -23.19 3.18
CA ALA A 73 -9.77 -23.97 1.96
C ALA A 73 -8.46 -24.59 1.46
N LEU A 74 -7.36 -23.83 1.49
CA LEU A 74 -6.02 -24.34 1.17
C LEU A 74 -5.62 -25.47 2.12
N GLN A 75 -5.75 -25.27 3.44
CA GLN A 75 -5.46 -26.32 4.43
C GLN A 75 -6.28 -27.60 4.21
N ARG A 76 -7.55 -27.46 3.85
CA ARG A 76 -8.40 -28.60 3.53
C ARG A 76 -7.88 -29.35 2.29
N VAL A 77 -7.57 -28.64 1.22
CA VAL A 77 -7.09 -29.25 -0.02
C VAL A 77 -5.69 -29.86 0.17
N THR A 78 -4.81 -29.24 0.96
CA THR A 78 -3.48 -29.80 1.24
C THR A 78 -3.58 -31.10 2.02
N THR A 79 -4.43 -31.17 3.05
CA THR A 79 -4.65 -32.40 3.83
C THR A 79 -5.29 -33.50 2.98
N GLU A 80 -6.27 -33.17 2.14
CA GLU A 80 -6.86 -34.11 1.17
C GLU A 80 -5.79 -34.67 0.22
N ASN A 81 -4.91 -33.83 -0.33
CA ASN A 81 -3.82 -34.26 -1.21
C ASN A 81 -2.77 -35.12 -0.48
N GLU A 82 -2.39 -34.75 0.74
CA GLU A 82 -1.44 -35.51 1.55
C GLU A 82 -1.96 -36.92 1.85
N MET A 83 -3.24 -37.05 2.22
CA MET A 83 -3.86 -38.36 2.41
C MET A 83 -3.84 -39.19 1.13
N LEU A 84 -4.19 -38.59 -0.02
CA LEU A 84 -4.20 -39.30 -1.30
C LEU A 84 -2.79 -39.73 -1.74
N ARG A 85 -1.76 -38.91 -1.51
CA ARG A 85 -0.36 -39.22 -1.85
C ARG A 85 0.29 -40.19 -0.85
N GLY A 86 -0.11 -40.15 0.42
CA GLY A 86 0.35 -41.08 1.45
C GLY A 86 -0.23 -42.50 1.32
N VAL A 87 -1.37 -42.64 0.64
CA VAL A 87 -2.06 -43.94 0.43
C VAL A 87 -1.58 -44.68 -0.83
N THR A 88 -0.77 -44.05 -1.71
CA THR A 88 -0.16 -44.76 -2.84
C THR A 88 1.22 -45.33 -2.46
N PRO A 89 1.38 -46.64 -2.20
CA PRO A 89 2.71 -47.23 -2.18
C PRO A 89 3.31 -47.09 -3.58
N SER A 90 4.56 -46.63 -3.65
CA SER A 90 5.29 -46.45 -4.90
C SER A 90 5.36 -47.77 -5.68
N SER A 91 4.56 -47.87 -6.74
CA SER A 91 4.77 -48.82 -7.84
C SER A 91 5.12 -48.04 -9.11
N THR A 92 6.43 -47.94 -9.35
CA THR A 92 7.12 -47.76 -10.65
C THR A 92 6.87 -46.49 -11.49
N PRO A 93 7.93 -45.91 -12.10
CA PRO A 93 7.78 -44.82 -13.07
C PRO A 93 7.44 -45.42 -14.44
N SER A 94 6.16 -45.46 -14.81
CA SER A 94 5.75 -45.79 -16.18
C SER A 94 5.67 -44.52 -17.03
N SER A 95 6.76 -44.32 -17.76
CA SER A 95 6.82 -43.50 -18.97
C SER A 95 5.67 -43.89 -19.91
N LEU A 96 4.74 -42.96 -20.14
CA LEU A 96 3.94 -42.95 -21.36
C LEU A 96 3.85 -41.52 -21.90
N ARG A 97 4.53 -41.36 -23.03
CA ARG A 97 4.36 -40.26 -23.96
C ARG A 97 2.90 -40.18 -24.40
N LEU A 98 2.28 -39.00 -24.28
CA LEU A 98 1.13 -38.66 -25.11
C LEU A 98 1.49 -37.48 -26.02
N SER A 99 1.35 -37.77 -27.31
CA SER A 99 1.60 -36.95 -28.47
C SER A 99 0.62 -35.78 -28.62
N ALA A 100 1.14 -34.72 -29.24
CA ALA A 100 0.43 -33.55 -29.70
C ALA A 100 -0.88 -33.87 -30.44
N ALA A 101 -1.96 -33.24 -30.01
CA ALA A 101 -3.17 -33.05 -30.81
C ALA A 101 -3.42 -31.55 -30.95
N SER A 102 -3.02 -31.05 -32.12
CA SER A 102 -3.36 -29.72 -32.64
C SER A 102 -4.87 -29.54 -32.67
N ARG A 103 -5.38 -28.54 -31.95
CA ARG A 103 -6.69 -27.94 -32.20
C ARG A 103 -6.48 -26.45 -32.37
N LYS A 104 -6.46 -26.01 -33.63
CA LYS A 104 -6.66 -24.59 -33.98
C LYS A 104 -8.11 -24.23 -33.62
N SER A 105 -8.29 -23.39 -32.61
CA SER A 105 -9.52 -22.62 -32.43
C SER A 105 -9.20 -21.15 -32.69
N THR A 106 -9.66 -20.67 -33.82
CA THR A 106 -9.73 -19.26 -34.19
C THR A 106 -10.73 -18.55 -33.28
N GLY A 107 -10.31 -17.45 -32.65
CA GLY A 107 -11.18 -16.57 -31.87
C GLY A 107 -10.37 -15.43 -31.26
N ALA A 108 -10.35 -14.28 -31.95
CA ALA A 108 -9.63 -13.08 -31.58
C ALA A 108 -10.27 -12.35 -30.39
N ALA A 109 -9.45 -11.85 -29.46
CA ALA A 109 -9.32 -10.42 -29.11
C ALA A 109 -8.88 -10.20 -27.65
N GLY A 110 -7.68 -9.61 -27.49
CA GLY A 110 -7.39 -8.63 -26.44
C GLY A 110 -6.96 -9.13 -25.05
N ILE A 111 -5.68 -9.50 -24.90
CA ILE A 111 -4.96 -9.39 -23.62
C ILE A 111 -3.58 -8.80 -23.91
N SER A 112 -3.43 -7.53 -23.59
CA SER A 112 -2.17 -6.79 -23.63
C SER A 112 -1.41 -7.00 -22.33
N GLY A 113 -0.17 -7.50 -22.46
CA GLY A 113 1.02 -7.23 -21.62
C GLY A 113 0.99 -7.67 -20.15
N ASP A 114 1.96 -8.38 -19.60
CA ASP A 114 3.21 -8.93 -20.10
C ASP A 114 3.54 -10.14 -19.22
N LEU A 115 3.70 -11.30 -19.86
CA LEU A 115 4.27 -12.51 -19.27
C LEU A 115 5.68 -12.63 -19.83
N ALA A 116 6.67 -12.19 -19.06
CA ALA A 116 8.07 -12.49 -19.34
C ALA A 116 8.58 -13.47 -18.27
N THR A 117 8.47 -14.76 -18.59
CA THR A 117 9.37 -15.79 -18.08
C THR A 117 10.38 -16.08 -19.18
N LEU A 118 11.68 -15.99 -18.87
CA LEU A 118 12.83 -16.81 -19.33
C LEU A 118 14.10 -15.96 -19.43
N GLY A 119 15.18 -16.40 -18.76
CA GLY A 119 16.52 -15.91 -19.07
C GLY A 119 17.60 -16.19 -18.02
N VAL A 120 18.08 -17.43 -17.89
CA VAL A 120 19.45 -17.65 -17.40
C VAL A 120 20.38 -17.14 -18.49
N GLY A 121 21.06 -16.02 -18.23
CA GLY A 121 21.99 -15.40 -19.15
C GLY A 121 22.90 -14.38 -18.46
N ASP A 122 24.10 -14.85 -18.10
CA ASP A 122 25.28 -14.07 -17.69
C ASP A 122 25.55 -12.88 -18.61
N ARG A 123 24.97 -11.70 -18.31
CA ARG A 123 25.47 -10.32 -18.61
C ARG A 123 24.70 -9.31 -17.77
N GLY A 124 25.38 -8.70 -16.78
CA GLY A 124 24.95 -7.54 -15.99
C GLY A 124 23.52 -7.06 -16.23
N GLU A 125 22.56 -7.75 -15.62
CA GLU A 125 21.14 -7.50 -15.83
C GLU A 125 20.79 -6.14 -15.23
N LEU A 126 20.46 -5.23 -16.13
CA LEU A 126 20.04 -3.89 -15.82
C LEU A 126 18.55 -3.96 -15.43
N LEU A 127 18.29 -3.88 -14.13
CA LEU A 127 16.98 -3.97 -13.53
C LEU A 127 16.24 -2.63 -13.61
N GLY A 128 15.02 -2.65 -14.14
CA GLY A 128 14.11 -1.51 -13.98
C GLY A 128 13.69 -1.33 -12.52
N ALA A 129 13.09 -0.18 -12.19
CA ALA A 129 12.70 0.16 -10.82
C ALA A 129 11.84 -0.92 -10.11
N GLY A 130 10.93 -1.57 -10.83
CA GLY A 130 10.10 -2.66 -10.29
C GLY A 130 10.93 -3.90 -9.95
N ALA A 131 11.72 -4.38 -10.90
CA ALA A 131 12.57 -5.56 -10.71
C ALA A 131 13.65 -5.34 -9.62
N ALA A 132 14.19 -4.12 -9.52
CA ALA A 132 15.12 -3.75 -8.45
C ALA A 132 14.43 -3.79 -7.07
N TRP A 133 13.18 -3.33 -6.97
CA TRP A 133 12.42 -3.38 -5.72
C TRP A 133 12.08 -4.83 -5.33
N ASP A 134 11.69 -5.67 -6.28
CA ASP A 134 11.41 -7.08 -6.04
C ASP A 134 12.65 -7.82 -5.53
N LEU A 135 13.84 -7.50 -6.08
CA LEU A 135 15.12 -8.04 -5.63
C LEU A 135 15.42 -7.63 -4.18
N ILE A 136 15.22 -6.36 -3.83
CA ILE A 136 15.40 -5.87 -2.46
C ILE A 136 14.47 -6.60 -1.49
N GLN A 137 13.20 -6.77 -1.84
CA GLN A 137 12.22 -7.47 -1.00
C GLN A 137 12.53 -8.95 -0.82
N SER A 138 13.12 -9.61 -1.83
CA SER A 138 13.52 -11.01 -1.75
C SER A 138 14.74 -11.27 -0.84
N HIS A 139 15.43 -10.21 -0.41
CA HIS A 139 16.70 -10.35 0.31
C HIS A 139 16.48 -10.84 1.76
N PRO A 140 17.20 -11.89 2.22
CA PRO A 140 17.02 -12.45 3.57
C PRO A 140 17.25 -11.47 4.72
N LEU A 141 18.05 -10.41 4.51
CA LEU A 141 18.26 -9.37 5.51
C LEU A 141 17.07 -8.40 5.64
N VAL A 142 16.35 -8.16 4.53
CA VAL A 142 15.15 -7.33 4.50
C VAL A 142 14.00 -8.07 5.19
N GLU A 143 13.85 -9.37 4.92
CA GLU A 143 12.86 -10.23 5.59
C GLU A 143 13.10 -10.31 7.11
N LYS A 144 14.36 -10.24 7.55
CA LYS A 144 14.74 -10.20 8.97
C LYS A 144 14.63 -8.81 9.61
N GLY A 145 14.28 -7.77 8.84
CA GLY A 145 14.14 -6.39 9.31
C GLY A 145 15.46 -5.73 9.74
N LEU A 146 16.61 -6.23 9.28
CA LEU A 146 17.94 -5.75 9.66
C LEU A 146 18.53 -4.75 8.64
N VAL A 147 17.71 -4.29 7.70
CA VAL A 147 18.14 -3.41 6.60
C VAL A 147 17.43 -2.06 6.75
N ASP A 148 18.21 -0.99 6.77
CA ASP A 148 17.67 0.36 6.65
C ASP A 148 17.33 0.66 5.18
N ILE A 149 16.04 0.56 4.87
CA ILE A 149 15.52 0.81 3.51
C ILE A 149 15.80 2.26 3.06
N ALA A 150 15.88 3.21 4.00
CA ALA A 150 16.18 4.60 3.66
C ALA A 150 17.64 4.76 3.18
N ASP A 151 18.59 4.11 3.87
CA ASP A 151 20.00 4.07 3.48
C ASP A 151 20.21 3.31 2.16
N VAL A 152 19.50 2.18 1.96
CA VAL A 152 19.50 1.47 0.66
C VAL A 152 19.00 2.39 -0.46
N CYS A 153 17.90 3.10 -0.25
CA CYS A 153 17.37 4.05 -1.23
C CYS A 153 18.32 5.22 -1.51
N GLU A 154 19.04 5.72 -0.50
CA GLU A 154 20.03 6.80 -0.66
C GLU A 154 21.24 6.34 -1.47
N ARG A 155 21.76 5.14 -1.21
CA ARG A 155 22.86 4.54 -1.96
C ARG A 155 22.47 4.24 -3.41
N LEU A 156 21.26 3.76 -3.63
CA LEU A 156 20.75 3.45 -4.96
C LEU A 156 20.56 4.70 -5.83
N LYS A 157 20.19 5.84 -5.25
CA LYS A 157 20.06 7.12 -5.97
C LYS A 157 21.35 7.57 -6.64
N GLY A 158 22.52 7.25 -6.06
CA GLY A 158 23.82 7.65 -6.58
C GLY A 158 24.33 6.81 -7.75
N VAL A 159 23.78 5.61 -7.94
CA VAL A 159 24.21 4.63 -8.96
C VAL A 159 23.21 4.42 -10.09
N VAL A 160 22.12 5.21 -10.09
CA VAL A 160 21.07 5.13 -11.11
C VAL A 160 21.63 5.50 -12.49
N LYS A 161 21.40 4.62 -13.47
CA LYS A 161 21.56 4.95 -14.89
C LYS A 161 20.19 5.23 -15.50
N CYS A 162 20.03 6.37 -16.16
CA CYS A 162 18.78 6.72 -16.84
C CYS A 162 18.85 6.29 -18.30
N GLU A 163 18.16 5.20 -18.68
CA GLU A 163 18.12 4.71 -20.06
C GLU A 163 16.76 4.99 -20.70
N GLY A 164 16.41 6.29 -20.85
CA GLY A 164 15.26 6.77 -21.64
C GLY A 164 13.84 6.38 -21.17
N GLN A 165 13.70 5.31 -20.38
CA GLN A 165 12.45 4.69 -19.94
C GLN A 165 12.41 4.49 -18.41
N GLY A 166 13.24 5.23 -17.68
CA GLY A 166 13.26 5.25 -16.22
C GLY A 166 14.63 4.99 -15.60
N PRO A 167 14.71 4.96 -14.25
CA PRO A 167 15.91 4.61 -13.53
C PRO A 167 16.17 3.10 -13.64
N VAL A 168 17.40 2.76 -14.01
CA VAL A 168 17.86 1.39 -14.21
C VAL A 168 19.04 1.12 -13.25
N TYR A 169 19.03 -0.06 -12.63
CA TYR A 169 19.95 -0.46 -11.59
C TYR A 169 20.69 -1.73 -11.98
N GLU A 170 21.97 -1.83 -11.65
CA GLU A 170 22.70 -3.09 -11.82
C GLU A 170 22.40 -4.01 -10.64
N GLU A 171 22.01 -5.26 -10.89
CA GLU A 171 21.66 -6.24 -9.87
C GLU A 171 22.72 -6.34 -8.75
N SER A 172 24.00 -6.37 -9.12
CA SER A 172 25.11 -6.45 -8.18
C SER A 172 25.24 -5.21 -7.27
N LEU A 173 24.84 -4.03 -7.74
CA LEU A 173 24.85 -2.80 -6.95
C LEU A 173 23.68 -2.76 -5.97
N VAL A 174 22.52 -3.27 -6.40
CA VAL A 174 21.35 -3.41 -5.53
C VAL A 174 21.65 -4.39 -4.40
N TRP A 175 22.23 -5.55 -4.71
CA TRP A 175 22.60 -6.54 -3.71
C TRP A 175 23.61 -5.99 -2.70
N ARG A 176 24.66 -5.32 -3.18
CA ARG A 176 25.68 -4.71 -2.34
C ARG A 176 25.11 -3.59 -1.46
N ALA A 177 24.23 -2.75 -1.99
CA ALA A 177 23.61 -1.68 -1.22
C ALA A 177 22.81 -2.25 -0.03
N VAL A 178 22.06 -3.33 -0.25
CA VAL A 178 21.29 -4.00 0.81
C VAL A 178 22.19 -4.64 1.87
N GLU A 179 23.28 -5.29 1.47
CA GLU A 179 24.23 -5.90 2.41
C GLU A 179 25.06 -4.86 3.18
N GLU A 180 25.40 -3.72 2.57
CA GLU A 180 26.16 -2.64 3.23
C GLU A 180 25.30 -1.85 4.22
N SER A 181 24.00 -1.69 3.94
CA SER A 181 23.03 -1.09 4.88
C SER A 181 22.76 -1.96 6.13
N ASN A 182 23.38 -3.15 6.22
CA ASN A 182 23.42 -3.98 7.42
C ASN A 182 24.40 -3.45 8.50
N ARG A 183 25.15 -2.36 8.23
CA ARG A 183 26.03 -1.73 9.23
C ARG A 183 25.26 -0.68 10.04
N GLY A 184 24.59 -1.09 11.12
CA GLY A 184 24.06 -0.11 12.07
C GLY A 184 23.21 -0.59 13.25
N GLY A 185 23.00 -1.89 13.44
CA GLY A 185 22.36 -2.43 14.66
C GLY A 185 23.28 -2.45 15.88
N GLY A 186 23.98 -1.35 16.18
CA GLY A 186 24.91 -1.29 17.31
C GLY A 186 25.31 0.13 17.70
N ASP A 187 24.52 0.77 18.55
CA ASP A 187 25.07 1.57 19.65
C ASP A 187 24.55 0.98 20.96
N GLU A 188 25.35 0.08 21.53
CA GLU A 188 25.28 -0.33 22.93
C GLU A 188 25.87 0.79 23.80
N LEU A 189 25.09 1.25 24.78
CA LEU A 189 25.56 1.56 26.13
C LEU A 189 26.74 2.56 26.31
N ILE A 190 26.44 3.85 26.50
CA ILE A 190 26.97 4.70 27.60
C ILE A 190 25.81 5.53 28.16
#